data_AF-A0A5N6VHE6-F1
#
_entry.id   AF-A0A5N6VHE6-F1
#
_cell.length_a   1.000
_cell.length_b   1.000
_cell.length_c   1.000
_cell.angle_alpha   90.00
_cell.angle_beta   90.00
_cell.angle_gamma   90.00
#
_symmetry.space_group_name_H-M   'P 1'
#
loop_
_entity.id
_entity.type
_entity.pdbx_description
1 polymer ?
#
loop_
_entity_poly.entity_id
_entity_poly.type
_entity_poly.pdbx_seq_one_letter_code
_entity_poly.pdbx_strand_id
1 'polypeptide(L)'
;MVLVTPRVFLSWHRHYMSFCNTLRQTRTVRKRLGQMATQLSDPAKGLSLEELPKSNIFTAKLPPDPAFETPKISHGAPREALGPRLVKGALYTFVRPEPAKETELLDVSPKAMADLGLKSGEELTPQFKAVVSGNHFFWTEDNGGIYPWAQCYGGWQLYVVYVPILRC
;
A
#
# COMPACT_ATOMS: atom_id res chain seq x y z
N MET A 1 -2.81 14.74 77.37
CA MET A 1 -4.17 15.22 77.68
C MET A 1 -4.55 16.32 76.70
N VAL A 2 -5.30 15.99 75.66
CA VAL A 2 -6.47 16.73 75.11
C VAL A 2 -7.32 15.66 74.40
N LEU A 3 -8.62 15.69 74.64
CA LEU A 3 -9.64 14.68 74.33
C LEU A 3 -10.61 15.22 73.24
N VAL A 4 -11.41 14.30 72.64
CA VAL A 4 -12.72 14.51 71.95
C VAL A 4 -12.62 14.92 70.45
N THR A 5 -13.26 14.32 69.41
CA THR A 5 -14.32 13.29 69.16
C THR A 5 -14.31 12.84 67.68
N PRO A 6 -14.93 11.70 67.31
CA PRO A 6 -15.15 11.28 65.92
C PRO A 6 -16.53 11.69 65.37
N ARG A 7 -16.64 11.90 64.04
CA ARG A 7 -17.93 11.97 63.32
C ARG A 7 -18.03 10.85 62.30
N VAL A 8 -19.05 10.02 62.48
CA VAL A 8 -19.57 9.05 61.51
C VAL A 8 -20.53 9.79 60.58
N PHE A 9 -20.45 9.58 59.27
CA PHE A 9 -21.59 9.83 58.38
C PHE A 9 -21.64 8.84 57.20
N LEU A 10 -22.58 7.91 57.34
CA LEU A 10 -23.45 7.25 56.37
C LEU A 10 -23.06 7.17 54.87
N SER A 11 -23.01 5.91 54.44
CA SER A 11 -23.44 5.36 53.14
C SER A 11 -24.67 6.05 52.53
N TRP A 12 -24.70 6.18 51.20
CA TRP A 12 -25.76 5.64 50.32
C TRP A 12 -25.48 5.93 48.82
N HIS A 13 -25.89 4.95 47.99
CA HIS A 13 -26.17 4.98 46.54
C HIS A 13 -25.01 4.94 45.54
N ARG A 14 -25.11 4.31 44.35
CA ARG A 14 -25.94 3.25 43.71
C ARG A 14 -25.43 3.24 42.26
N HIS A 15 -25.21 2.05 41.71
CA HIS A 15 -25.00 1.71 40.29
C HIS A 15 -25.27 2.78 39.22
N TYR A 16 -24.30 3.00 38.30
CA TYR A 16 -24.63 3.34 36.91
C TYR A 16 -23.55 2.91 35.88
N MET A 17 -23.97 1.97 35.03
CA MET A 17 -23.65 1.78 33.60
C MET A 17 -22.25 1.37 33.12
N SER A 18 -22.12 0.03 33.05
CA SER A 18 -21.60 -0.69 31.88
C SER A 18 -22.42 -0.37 30.61
N PHE A 19 -21.88 0.41 29.65
CA PHE A 19 -22.38 0.42 28.26
C PHE A 19 -21.41 1.02 27.20
N CYS A 20 -20.09 0.82 27.31
CA CYS A 20 -19.15 1.37 26.30
C CYS A 20 -18.31 0.35 25.51
N ASN A 21 -18.53 -0.96 25.68
CA ASN A 21 -17.70 -1.98 25.00
C ASN A 21 -18.34 -2.67 23.79
N THR A 22 -19.64 -2.50 23.53
CA THR A 22 -20.33 -3.24 22.46
C THR A 22 -20.21 -2.63 21.06
N LEU A 23 -19.78 -1.37 20.93
CA LEU A 23 -19.65 -0.70 19.62
C LEU A 23 -18.25 -0.82 18.98
N ARG A 24 -17.23 -1.28 19.72
CA ARG A 24 -15.90 -1.57 19.16
C ARG A 24 -15.81 -2.94 18.50
N GLN A 25 -16.71 -3.87 18.83
CA GLN A 25 -16.64 -5.26 18.40
C GLN A 25 -17.24 -5.49 17.00
N THR A 26 -18.20 -4.68 16.58
CA THR A 26 -18.90 -4.82 15.29
C THR A 26 -18.04 -4.39 14.10
N ARG A 27 -17.14 -3.42 14.28
CA ARG A 27 -16.24 -2.95 13.21
C ARG A 27 -15.17 -3.98 12.82
N THR A 28 -14.69 -4.77 13.78
CA THR A 28 -13.67 -5.80 13.56
C THR A 28 -14.22 -7.00 12.80
N VAL A 29 -15.46 -7.39 13.09
CA VAL A 29 -16.14 -8.49 12.39
C VAL A 29 -16.40 -8.13 10.92
N ARG A 30 -16.79 -6.88 10.63
CA ARG A 30 -17.05 -6.43 9.25
C ARG A 30 -15.80 -6.43 8.36
N LYS A 31 -14.62 -6.10 8.91
CA LYS A 31 -13.35 -6.20 8.17
C LYS A 31 -12.93 -7.64 7.92
N ARG A 32 -13.22 -8.57 8.84
CA ARG A 32 -12.93 -10.00 8.66
C ARG A 32 -13.87 -10.68 7.67
N LEU A 33 -15.15 -10.28 7.63
CA LEU A 33 -16.11 -10.78 6.63
C LEU A 33 -15.74 -10.37 5.20
N GLY A 34 -15.20 -9.16 4.99
CA GLY A 34 -14.69 -8.73 3.68
C GLY A 34 -13.49 -9.55 3.18
N GLN A 35 -12.71 -10.14 4.10
CA GLN A 35 -11.61 -11.04 3.75
C GLN A 35 -12.08 -12.49 3.48
N MET A 36 -13.26 -12.87 3.94
CA MET A 36 -13.84 -14.19 3.68
C MET A 36 -14.70 -14.23 2.41
N ALA A 37 -15.31 -13.12 2.02
CA ALA A 37 -16.06 -13.04 0.77
C ALA A 37 -15.16 -13.20 -0.48
N THR A 38 -13.89 -12.83 -0.40
CA THR A 38 -12.87 -13.09 -1.44
C THR A 38 -12.46 -14.56 -1.55
N GLN A 39 -12.88 -15.42 -0.62
CA GLN A 39 -12.63 -16.87 -0.70
C GLN A 39 -13.84 -17.66 -1.25
N LEU A 40 -14.93 -16.97 -1.62
CA LEU A 40 -16.12 -17.60 -2.23
C LEU A 40 -16.14 -17.55 -3.76
N SER A 41 -15.14 -16.93 -4.39
CA SER A 41 -14.87 -17.14 -5.82
C SER A 41 -14.26 -18.53 -5.99
N ASP A 42 -14.85 -19.33 -6.86
CA ASP A 42 -14.30 -20.62 -7.28
C ASP A 42 -12.79 -20.48 -7.52
N PRO A 43 -11.91 -21.13 -6.72
CA PRO A 43 -10.46 -21.01 -6.86
C PRO A 43 -9.98 -21.47 -8.25
N ALA A 44 -10.86 -22.14 -9.01
CA ALA A 44 -10.63 -22.52 -10.40
C ALA A 44 -10.71 -21.35 -11.41
N LYS A 45 -11.28 -20.19 -11.03
CA LYS A 45 -11.49 -19.06 -11.94
C LYS A 45 -10.81 -17.82 -11.39
N GLY A 46 -9.57 -17.57 -11.81
CA GLY A 46 -8.80 -16.37 -11.45
C GLY A 46 -9.54 -15.07 -11.81
N LEU A 47 -8.97 -13.93 -11.38
CA LEU A 47 -9.50 -12.59 -11.57
C LEU A 47 -8.80 -11.88 -12.74
N SER A 48 -9.44 -10.84 -13.28
CA SER A 48 -8.74 -9.88 -14.16
C SER A 48 -7.80 -8.97 -13.37
N LEU A 49 -6.89 -8.28 -14.07
CA LEU A 49 -6.04 -7.27 -13.46
C LEU A 49 -6.84 -6.15 -12.79
N GLU A 50 -7.99 -5.75 -13.32
CA GLU A 50 -8.84 -4.71 -12.73
C GLU A 50 -9.42 -5.16 -11.38
N GLU A 51 -9.93 -6.40 -11.33
CA GLU A 51 -10.61 -6.96 -10.16
C GLU A 51 -9.66 -7.35 -9.02
N LEU A 52 -8.39 -7.63 -9.36
CA LEU A 52 -7.40 -8.01 -8.37
C LEU A 52 -7.22 -6.93 -7.29
N PRO A 53 -7.30 -7.27 -5.99
CA PRO A 53 -7.09 -6.31 -4.91
C PRO A 53 -5.72 -5.63 -4.99
N LYS A 54 -5.72 -4.30 -4.93
CA LYS A 54 -4.52 -3.47 -4.97
C LYS A 54 -4.13 -3.06 -3.56
N SER A 55 -2.88 -3.35 -3.15
CA SER A 55 -2.35 -2.94 -1.85
C SER A 55 -1.01 -2.21 -1.97
N ASN A 56 -0.76 -1.25 -1.06
CA ASN A 56 0.45 -0.42 -1.03
C ASN A 56 1.02 -0.30 0.39
N ILE A 57 1.18 -1.44 1.07
CA ILE A 57 1.60 -1.48 2.49
C ILE A 57 2.94 -0.80 2.73
N PHE A 58 3.87 -0.89 1.77
CA PHE A 58 5.20 -0.28 1.88
C PHE A 58 5.12 1.24 1.95
N THR A 59 4.48 1.88 0.97
CA THR A 59 4.36 3.34 0.90
C THR A 59 3.38 3.92 1.92
N ALA A 60 2.50 3.09 2.49
CA ALA A 60 1.63 3.48 3.60
C ALA A 60 2.36 3.57 4.95
N LYS A 61 3.55 2.97 5.10
CA LYS A 61 4.23 2.81 6.39
C LYS A 61 5.63 3.41 6.47
N LEU A 62 6.24 3.72 5.33
CA LEU A 62 7.62 4.15 5.25
C LEU A 62 7.71 5.61 4.77
N PRO A 63 8.79 6.33 5.13
CA PRO A 63 8.94 7.72 4.74
C PRO A 63 9.23 7.84 3.23
N PRO A 64 8.44 8.64 2.48
CA PRO A 64 8.75 9.00 1.11
C PRO A 64 9.91 10.01 1.06
N ASP A 65 10.42 10.20 -0.14
CA ASP A 65 11.31 11.30 -0.50
C ASP A 65 10.66 12.65 -0.24
N PRO A 66 11.27 13.54 0.58
CA PRO A 66 10.71 14.87 0.87
C PRO A 66 10.48 15.74 -0.37
N ALA A 67 11.20 15.51 -1.48
CA ALA A 67 10.96 16.25 -2.72
C ALA A 67 9.72 15.74 -3.48
N PHE A 68 9.27 14.52 -3.20
CA PHE A 68 8.18 13.83 -3.89
C PHE A 68 7.31 13.07 -2.87
N GLU A 69 6.79 13.78 -1.86
CA GLU A 69 6.06 13.17 -0.73
C GLU A 69 4.74 12.51 -1.14
N THR A 70 4.17 12.92 -2.28
CA THR A 70 2.88 12.41 -2.76
C THR A 70 2.93 11.99 -4.23
N PRO A 71 2.09 11.03 -4.65
CA PRO A 71 1.91 10.67 -6.05
C PRO A 71 1.64 11.86 -6.97
N LYS A 72 0.80 12.80 -6.52
CA LYS A 72 0.41 13.99 -7.30
C LYS A 72 1.62 14.88 -7.62
N ILE A 73 2.48 15.14 -6.63
CA ILE A 73 3.70 15.94 -6.83
C ILE A 73 4.61 15.27 -7.85
N SER A 74 4.85 13.95 -7.71
CA SER A 74 5.68 13.19 -8.66
C SER A 74 5.09 13.14 -10.07
N HIS A 75 3.77 12.99 -10.17
CA HIS A 75 3.09 12.88 -11.47
C HIS A 75 3.17 14.18 -12.27
N GLY A 76 3.03 15.33 -11.61
CA GLY A 76 3.16 16.65 -12.24
C GLY A 76 4.61 17.11 -12.48
N ALA A 77 5.60 16.41 -11.94
CA ALA A 77 6.99 16.83 -12.07
C ALA A 77 7.56 16.56 -13.49
N PRO A 78 8.45 17.44 -13.99
CA PRO A 78 9.19 17.18 -15.22
C PRO A 78 10.02 15.90 -15.06
N ARG A 79 10.21 15.16 -16.16
CA ARG A 79 10.90 13.85 -16.12
C ARG A 79 12.32 13.99 -15.57
N GLU A 80 12.99 15.07 -15.93
CA GLU A 80 14.37 15.39 -15.55
C GLU A 80 14.53 15.51 -14.03
N ALA A 81 13.48 15.94 -13.32
CA ALA A 81 13.48 16.04 -11.86
C ALA A 81 13.36 14.68 -11.15
N LEU A 82 12.93 13.63 -11.87
CA LEU A 82 12.78 12.25 -11.37
C LEU A 82 14.00 11.38 -11.69
N GLY A 83 15.07 11.98 -12.24
CA GLY A 83 16.30 11.30 -12.59
C GLY A 83 17.23 11.00 -11.40
N PRO A 84 18.40 10.40 -11.66
CA PRO A 84 19.30 9.96 -10.60
C PRO A 84 19.85 11.08 -9.74
N ARG A 85 19.71 10.93 -8.42
CA ARG A 85 20.26 11.84 -7.41
C ARG A 85 20.42 11.17 -6.05
N LEU A 86 21.21 11.79 -5.18
CA LEU A 86 21.26 11.41 -3.76
C LEU A 86 19.91 11.71 -3.10
N VAL A 87 19.36 10.72 -2.40
CA VAL A 87 18.13 10.86 -1.62
C VAL A 87 18.47 10.70 -0.15
N LYS A 88 18.01 11.63 0.69
CA LYS A 88 18.27 11.63 2.14
C LYS A 88 16.95 11.60 2.90
N GLY A 89 16.92 10.86 4.01
CA GLY A 89 15.76 10.82 4.90
C GLY A 89 14.54 10.07 4.36
N ALA A 90 14.72 9.22 3.34
CA ALA A 90 13.64 8.50 2.69
C ALA A 90 13.98 7.02 2.47
N LEU A 91 12.94 6.19 2.34
CA LEU A 91 13.08 4.79 1.93
C LEU A 91 12.59 4.53 0.51
N TYR A 92 11.89 5.48 -0.11
CA TYR A 92 11.49 5.41 -1.51
C TYR A 92 11.19 6.80 -2.08
N THR A 93 11.12 6.88 -3.40
CA THR A 93 10.63 8.04 -4.15
C THR A 93 9.47 7.61 -5.04
N PHE A 94 8.37 8.35 -5.06
CA PHE A 94 7.32 8.15 -6.07
C PHE A 94 7.87 8.53 -7.45
N VAL A 95 7.73 7.65 -8.44
CA VAL A 95 8.21 7.89 -9.80
C VAL A 95 7.37 7.12 -10.82
N ARG A 96 6.90 7.81 -11.86
CA ARG A 96 6.17 7.17 -12.96
C ARG A 96 7.14 6.42 -13.90
N PRO A 97 6.75 5.26 -14.46
CA PRO A 97 7.52 4.59 -15.50
C PRO A 97 7.69 5.49 -16.74
N GLU A 98 8.69 5.18 -17.55
CA GLU A 98 8.81 5.76 -18.89
C GLU A 98 7.97 4.96 -19.89
N PRO A 99 7.07 5.61 -20.65
CA PRO A 99 6.26 4.90 -21.63
C PRO A 99 7.12 4.22 -22.68
N ALA A 100 6.95 2.91 -22.83
CA ALA A 100 7.65 2.11 -23.81
C ALA A 100 6.89 2.13 -25.15
N LYS A 101 7.64 2.29 -26.25
CA LYS A 101 7.12 2.26 -27.63
C LYS A 101 7.23 0.85 -28.20
N GLU A 102 6.34 0.51 -29.14
CA GLU A 102 6.42 -0.72 -29.94
C GLU A 102 6.63 -2.00 -29.09
N THR A 103 5.87 -2.11 -28.00
CA THR A 103 6.06 -3.20 -27.04
C THR A 103 5.49 -4.51 -27.59
N GLU A 104 6.05 -5.63 -27.17
CA GLU A 104 5.59 -6.99 -27.48
C GLU A 104 5.67 -7.85 -26.22
N LEU A 105 4.68 -8.72 -26.00
CA LEU A 105 4.72 -9.69 -24.91
C LEU A 105 5.38 -10.96 -25.42
N LEU A 106 6.57 -11.27 -24.91
CA LEU A 106 7.35 -12.42 -25.38
C LEU A 106 6.92 -13.74 -24.72
N ASP A 107 6.71 -13.73 -23.40
CA ASP A 107 6.30 -14.92 -22.66
C ASP A 107 5.70 -14.54 -21.30
N VAL A 108 4.96 -15.48 -20.70
CA VAL A 108 4.46 -15.42 -19.32
C VAL A 108 4.66 -16.76 -18.63
N SER A 109 4.91 -16.75 -17.32
CA SER A 109 4.90 -17.99 -16.55
C SER A 109 3.46 -18.37 -16.16
N PRO A 110 2.90 -19.51 -16.64
CA PRO A 110 1.55 -19.91 -16.27
C PRO A 110 1.38 -20.11 -14.77
N LYS A 111 2.44 -20.59 -14.10
CA LYS A 111 2.47 -20.76 -12.64
C LYS A 111 2.39 -19.41 -11.92
N ALA A 112 3.12 -18.40 -12.38
CA ALA A 112 3.08 -17.07 -11.78
C ALA A 112 1.70 -16.41 -11.97
N MET A 113 1.07 -16.58 -13.14
CA MET A 113 -0.29 -16.09 -13.39
C MET A 113 -1.28 -16.70 -12.38
N ALA A 114 -1.22 -18.02 -12.19
CA ALA A 114 -2.06 -18.71 -11.21
C ALA A 114 -1.76 -18.27 -9.76
N ASP A 115 -0.49 -18.10 -9.38
CA ASP A 115 -0.08 -17.69 -8.03
C ASP A 115 -0.52 -16.27 -7.69
N LEU A 116 -0.53 -15.38 -8.69
CA LEU A 116 -1.08 -14.03 -8.57
C LEU A 116 -2.62 -14.00 -8.58
N GLY A 117 -3.26 -15.15 -8.81
CA GLY A 117 -4.72 -15.28 -8.91
C GLY A 117 -5.29 -14.69 -10.19
N LEU A 118 -4.50 -14.58 -11.26
CA LEU A 118 -4.96 -14.10 -12.56
C LEU A 118 -5.70 -15.21 -13.32
N LYS A 119 -6.76 -14.85 -14.05
CA LYS A 119 -7.42 -15.78 -14.97
C LYS A 119 -6.52 -16.10 -16.17
N SER A 120 -6.65 -17.32 -16.68
CA SER A 120 -6.02 -17.71 -17.94
C SER A 120 -6.52 -16.83 -19.08
N GLY A 121 -5.61 -16.43 -19.98
CA GLY A 121 -5.93 -15.56 -21.11
C GLY A 121 -5.89 -14.06 -20.78
N GLU A 122 -5.70 -13.68 -19.51
CA GLU A 122 -5.51 -12.27 -19.14
C GLU A 122 -4.25 -11.68 -19.80
N GLU A 123 -3.22 -12.49 -19.98
CA GLU A 123 -1.97 -12.14 -20.67
C GLU A 123 -2.19 -11.67 -22.12
N LEU A 124 -3.28 -12.09 -22.76
CA LEU A 124 -3.64 -11.71 -24.12
C LEU A 124 -4.35 -10.35 -24.18
N THR A 125 -4.69 -9.78 -23.03
CA THR A 125 -5.42 -8.51 -22.99
C THR A 125 -4.48 -7.33 -23.27
N PRO A 126 -4.96 -6.27 -23.96
CA PRO A 126 -4.19 -5.05 -24.15
C PRO A 126 -3.81 -4.39 -22.82
N GLN A 127 -4.67 -4.49 -21.80
CA GLN A 127 -4.42 -3.92 -20.47
C GLN A 127 -3.24 -4.61 -19.78
N PHE A 128 -3.17 -5.95 -19.84
CA PHE A 128 -2.02 -6.69 -19.30
C PHE A 128 -0.72 -6.23 -19.94
N LYS A 129 -0.66 -6.18 -21.27
CA LYS A 129 0.49 -5.67 -22.02
C LYS A 129 0.85 -4.24 -21.61
N ALA A 130 -0.14 -3.36 -21.45
CA ALA A 130 0.09 -1.98 -21.04
C ALA A 130 0.64 -1.87 -19.61
N VAL A 131 0.17 -2.69 -18.67
CA VAL A 131 0.67 -2.72 -17.29
C VAL A 131 2.12 -3.20 -17.23
N VAL A 132 2.42 -4.35 -17.85
CA VAL A 132 3.78 -4.94 -17.78
C VAL A 132 4.82 -4.14 -18.56
N SER A 133 4.40 -3.33 -19.52
CA SER A 133 5.26 -2.38 -20.24
C SER A 133 5.39 -1.01 -19.58
N GLY A 134 4.75 -0.78 -18.43
CA GLY A 134 4.78 0.51 -17.75
C GLY A 134 3.93 1.61 -18.40
N ASN A 135 3.15 1.28 -19.43
CA ASN A 135 2.25 2.19 -20.13
C ASN A 135 0.92 2.40 -19.41
N HIS A 136 0.59 1.56 -18.43
CA HIS A 136 -0.57 1.69 -17.56
C HIS A 136 -0.25 1.31 -16.12
N PHE A 137 -0.88 1.98 -15.16
CA PHE A 137 -0.86 1.62 -13.74
C PHE A 137 -2.15 2.11 -13.07
N PHE A 138 -2.56 1.42 -12.01
CA PHE A 138 -3.85 1.64 -11.35
C PHE A 138 -3.81 2.81 -10.37
N TRP A 139 -3.67 4.03 -10.89
CA TRP A 139 -3.78 5.27 -10.11
C TRP A 139 -4.38 6.39 -10.96
N THR A 140 -5.28 7.16 -10.38
CA THR A 140 -5.73 8.45 -10.94
C THR A 140 -5.63 9.55 -9.88
N GLU A 141 -5.58 10.80 -10.32
CA GLU A 141 -5.55 11.93 -9.39
C GLU A 141 -6.81 12.01 -8.53
N ASP A 142 -7.98 11.72 -9.12
CA ASP A 142 -9.29 11.82 -8.46
C ASP A 142 -9.61 10.64 -7.53
N ASN A 143 -9.32 9.41 -7.96
CA ASN A 143 -9.71 8.20 -7.24
C ASN A 143 -8.56 7.57 -6.44
N GLY A 144 -7.33 8.09 -6.59
CA GLY A 144 -6.14 7.50 -5.99
C GLY A 144 -5.80 6.14 -6.61
N GLY A 145 -5.17 5.26 -5.82
CA GLY A 145 -4.74 3.93 -6.25
C GLY A 145 -3.29 3.62 -5.87
N ILE A 146 -2.63 2.74 -6.63
CA ILE A 146 -1.21 2.42 -6.47
C ILE A 146 -0.39 3.24 -7.45
N TYR A 147 0.34 4.20 -6.93
CA TYR A 147 1.33 4.94 -7.69
C TYR A 147 2.69 4.21 -7.67
N PRO A 148 3.38 4.06 -8.81
CA PRO A 148 4.70 3.43 -8.87
C PRO A 148 5.77 4.20 -8.07
N TRP A 149 6.73 3.47 -7.53
CA TRP A 149 7.77 4.04 -6.67
C TRP A 149 9.08 3.24 -6.82
N ALA A 150 10.20 3.90 -6.55
CA ALA A 150 11.52 3.30 -6.54
C ALA A 150 12.08 3.30 -5.12
N GLN A 151 12.58 2.16 -4.67
CA GLN A 151 13.16 2.01 -3.34
C GLN A 151 14.53 2.69 -3.26
N CYS A 152 14.80 3.39 -2.17
CA CYS A 152 16.13 3.87 -1.84
C CYS A 152 16.92 2.72 -1.20
N TYR A 153 18.01 2.31 -1.85
CA TYR A 153 18.94 1.31 -1.30
C TYR A 153 20.39 1.71 -1.60
N GLY A 154 21.31 1.27 -0.74
CA GLY A 154 22.74 1.42 -0.91
C GLY A 154 23.43 0.08 -0.71
N GLY A 155 24.71 0.01 -1.04
CA GLY A 155 25.46 -1.24 -0.91
C GLY A 155 26.90 -1.11 -1.36
N TRP A 156 27.62 -2.21 -1.21
CA TRP A 156 28.99 -2.35 -1.67
C TRP A 156 28.99 -2.93 -3.08
N GLN A 157 29.56 -2.23 -4.05
CA GLN A 157 29.83 -2.78 -5.37
C GLN A 157 31.34 -2.75 -5.57
N LEU A 158 31.95 -3.93 -5.75
CA LEU A 158 33.40 -4.06 -5.96
C LEU A 158 34.23 -3.32 -4.88
N TYR A 159 33.83 -3.47 -3.61
CA TYR A 159 34.46 -2.82 -2.43
C TYR A 159 34.34 -1.29 -2.37
N VAL A 160 33.59 -0.66 -3.26
CA VAL A 160 33.25 0.76 -3.22
C VAL A 160 31.84 0.94 -2.64
N VAL A 161 31.68 1.91 -1.73
CA VAL A 161 30.40 2.21 -1.07
C VAL A 161 29.53 3.08 -1.97
N TYR A 162 28.30 2.63 -2.24
CA TYR A 162 27.26 3.40 -2.90
C TYR A 162 26.17 3.80 -1.90
N VAL A 163 25.96 5.10 -1.79
CA VAL A 163 24.93 5.74 -0.93
C VAL A 163 23.56 5.61 -1.62
N PRO A 164 22.43 5.67 -0.88
CA PRO A 164 21.11 5.66 -1.49
C PRO A 164 20.95 6.71 -2.59
N ILE A 165 20.78 6.21 -3.81
CA ILE A 165 20.58 6.99 -5.02
C ILE A 165 19.24 6.55 -5.62
N LEU A 166 18.46 7.51 -6.08
CA LEU A 166 17.32 7.22 -6.93
C LEU A 166 17.84 6.63 -8.25
N ARG A 167 17.54 5.37 -8.56
CA ARG A 167 17.75 4.80 -9.90
C ARG A 167 16.39 4.60 -10.54
N CYS A 168 16.13 5.37 -11.59
CA CYS A 168 14.94 5.30 -12.44
C CYS A 168 15.41 5.14 -13.88
#